data_AF-J2R7S5-F1
#
_entry.id   AF-J2R7S5-F1
#
_cell.length_a   1.000
_cell.length_b   1.000
_cell.length_c   1.000
_cell.angle_alpha   90.00
_cell.angle_beta   90.00
_cell.angle_gamma   90.00
#
_symmetry.space_group_name_H-M   'P 1'
#
loop_
_entity.id
_entity.type
_entity.pdbx_description
1 polymer ?
#
loop_
_entity_poly.entity_id
_entity_poly.type
_entity_poly.pdbx_seq_one_letter_code
_entity_poly.pdbx_strand_id
1 'polypeptide(L)'
;MSVIKSTQSMSAGEPAKALWMSTIAFTLCFAVWTIFAIIGIRIKQELGLNEAEFGLLVGTPVLTGSLVRIVLGIWTGRYGGRL
;
A
#
# COMPACT_ATOMS: atom_id res chain seq x y z
N MET A 1 -23.74 30.59 -14.15
CA MET A 1 -24.57 29.37 -14.12
C MET A 1 -23.66 28.20 -13.75
N SER A 2 -23.93 27.55 -12.61
CA SER A 2 -23.31 26.31 -12.11
C SER A 2 -21.87 26.35 -11.53
N VAL A 3 -21.67 27.08 -10.42
CA VAL A 3 -20.54 26.85 -9.49
C VAL A 3 -21.10 26.47 -8.10
N ILE A 4 -21.96 25.47 -8.05
CA ILE A 4 -22.29 24.76 -6.80
C ILE A 4 -21.58 23.42 -6.87
N LYS A 5 -20.27 23.42 -6.58
CA LYS A 5 -19.55 22.19 -6.26
C LYS A 5 -19.75 21.99 -4.77
N SER A 6 -20.70 21.12 -4.45
CA SER A 6 -21.07 20.68 -3.11
C SER A 6 -19.87 20.66 -2.17
N THR A 7 -19.79 21.66 -1.31
CA THR A 7 -19.01 21.59 -0.08
C THR A 7 -19.66 20.49 0.75
N GLN A 8 -19.16 19.26 0.62
CA GLN A 8 -19.52 18.17 1.52
C GLN A 8 -19.32 18.69 2.94
N SER A 9 -20.41 18.83 3.67
CA SER A 9 -20.40 19.25 5.06
C SER A 9 -19.73 18.11 5.83
N MET A 10 -18.46 18.29 6.19
CA MET A 10 -17.74 17.31 6.99
C MET A 10 -18.42 17.21 8.36
N SER A 11 -19.13 16.12 8.61
CA SER A 11 -19.62 15.75 9.92
C SER A 11 -18.43 15.61 10.87
N ALA A 12 -18.57 16.05 12.12
CA ALA A 12 -17.51 16.01 13.14
C ALA A 12 -16.89 14.59 13.36
N GLY A 13 -17.52 13.53 12.82
CA GLY A 13 -16.99 12.15 12.82
C GLY A 13 -16.16 11.73 11.59
N GLU A 14 -16.16 12.47 10.48
CA GLU A 14 -15.38 12.12 9.27
C GLU A 14 -13.85 12.16 9.42
N PRO A 15 -13.23 13.16 10.07
CA PRO A 15 -11.77 13.17 10.23
C PRO A 15 -11.28 12.02 11.11
N ALA A 16 -12.06 11.59 12.11
CA ALA A 16 -11.74 10.44 12.95
C ALA A 16 -11.74 9.12 12.15
N LYS A 17 -12.66 8.97 11.18
CA LYS A 17 -12.71 7.80 10.30
C LYS A 17 -11.51 7.75 9.35
N ALA A 18 -11.13 8.88 8.75
CA ALA A 18 -9.95 8.97 7.89
C ALA A 18 -8.64 8.65 8.65
N LEU A 19 -8.55 9.11 9.90
CA LEU A 19 -7.41 8.82 10.78
C LEU A 19 -7.30 7.31 11.05
N TRP A 20 -8.39 6.68 11.51
CA TRP A 20 -8.40 5.24 11.79
C TRP A 20 -8.11 4.38 10.55
N MET A 21 -8.67 4.75 9.39
CA MET A 21 -8.38 4.06 8.12
C MET A 21 -6.91 4.19 7.74
N SER A 22 -6.29 5.35 7.95
CA SER A 22 -4.86 5.55 7.67
C SER A 22 -3.99 4.77 8.66
N THR A 23 -4.35 4.75 9.94
CA THR A 23 -3.66 3.95 10.97
C THR A 23 -3.68 2.47 10.60
N ILE A 24 -4.86 1.93 10.25
CA ILE A 24 -5.00 0.52 9.87
C ILE A 24 -4.22 0.23 8.58
N ALA A 25 -4.35 1.07 7.55
CA ALA A 25 -3.63 0.88 6.29
C ALA A 25 -2.11 0.87 6.49
N PHE A 26 -1.60 1.77 7.34
CA PHE A 26 -0.18 1.82 7.68
C PHE A 26 0.26 0.58 8.47
N THR A 27 -0.50 0.16 9.49
CA THR A 27 -0.21 -1.04 10.27
C THR A 27 -0.21 -2.30 9.40
N LEU A 28 -1.18 -2.44 8.49
CA LEU A 28 -1.24 -3.57 7.55
C LEU A 28 -0.06 -3.56 6.58
N CYS A 29 0.29 -2.39 6.03
CA CYS A 29 1.46 -2.26 5.16
C CYS A 29 2.73 -2.74 5.86
N PHE A 30 2.90 -2.37 7.13
CA PHE A 30 4.03 -2.82 7.93
C PHE A 30 3.98 -4.32 8.23
N ALA A 31 2.82 -4.84 8.63
CA ALA A 31 2.64 -6.25 8.96
C ALA A 31 2.92 -7.19 7.77
N VAL A 32 2.41 -6.85 6.58
CA VAL A 32 2.65 -7.63 5.35
C VAL A 32 4.15 -7.68 5.04
N TRP A 33 4.85 -6.55 5.16
CA TRP A 33 6.30 -6.48 5.00
C TRP A 33 7.04 -7.41 5.96
N THR A 34 6.70 -7.36 7.26
CA THR A 34 7.38 -8.15 8.29
C THR A 34 7.18 -9.65 8.07
N ILE A 35 5.96 -10.07 7.72
CA ILE A 35 5.67 -11.48 7.43
C ILE A 35 6.49 -11.98 6.23
N PHE A 36 6.59 -11.17 5.16
CA PHE A 36 7.38 -11.53 3.99
C PHE A 36 8.88 -11.63 4.29
N ALA A 37 9.41 -10.73 5.12
CA ALA A 37 10.80 -10.77 5.56
C ALA A 37 11.12 -12.06 6.36
N ILE A 38 10.20 -12.49 7.24
CA ILE A 38 10.35 -13.71 8.05
C ILE A 38 10.28 -14.97 7.17
N ILE A 39 9.26 -15.08 6.31
CA ILE A 39 9.06 -16.25 5.43
C ILE A 39 10.20 -16.37 4.41
N GLY A 40 10.68 -15.23 3.89
CA GLY A 40 11.82 -15.21 2.98
C GLY A 40 13.01 -15.97 3.58
N ILE A 41 13.43 -15.65 4.80
CA ILE A 41 14.60 -16.29 5.42
C ILE A 41 14.45 -17.82 5.49
N ARG A 42 13.23 -18.33 5.72
CA ARG A 42 12.94 -19.77 5.72
C ARG A 42 13.04 -20.39 4.33
N ILE A 43 12.55 -19.71 3.28
CA ILE A 43 12.63 -20.17 1.89
C ILE A 43 14.09 -20.28 1.41
N LYS A 44 14.96 -19.32 1.79
CA LYS A 44 16.41 -19.40 1.51
C LYS A 44 17.02 -20.67 2.12
N GLN A 45 16.61 -21.01 3.34
CA GLN A 45 17.14 -22.17 4.06
C GLN A 45 16.58 -23.50 3.55
N GLU A 46 15.30 -23.57 3.14
CA GLU A 46 14.68 -24.82 2.69
C GLU A 46 15.08 -25.24 1.28
N LEU A 47 15.26 -24.31 0.34
CA LEU A 47 15.56 -24.68 -1.05
C LEU A 47 17.05 -24.64 -1.42
N GLY A 48 17.94 -24.12 -0.56
CA GLY A 48 19.38 -24.05 -0.87
C GLY A 48 19.72 -23.17 -2.09
N LEU A 49 18.83 -22.24 -2.46
CA LEU A 49 18.98 -21.37 -3.62
C LEU A 49 20.08 -20.31 -3.42
N ASN A 50 20.74 -19.95 -4.51
CA ASN A 50 21.77 -18.90 -4.55
C ASN A 50 21.18 -17.55 -4.07
N GLU A 51 21.98 -16.71 -3.41
CA GLU A 51 21.51 -15.49 -2.73
C GLU A 51 20.76 -14.53 -3.65
N ALA A 52 21.06 -14.57 -4.96
CA ALA A 52 20.44 -13.76 -5.99
C ALA A 52 18.98 -14.15 -6.28
N GLU A 53 18.65 -15.44 -6.40
CA GLU A 53 17.28 -15.88 -6.68
C GLU A 53 16.37 -15.65 -5.48
N PHE A 54 16.90 -15.86 -4.28
CA PHE A 54 16.22 -15.51 -3.05
C PHE A 54 15.96 -14.00 -2.95
N GLY A 55 16.98 -13.18 -3.26
CA GLY A 55 16.85 -11.73 -3.34
C GLY A 55 15.80 -11.29 -4.37
N LEU A 56 15.68 -12.00 -5.49
CA LEU A 56 14.65 -11.76 -6.51
C LEU A 56 13.24 -12.11 -5.99
N LEU A 57 13.10 -13.24 -5.28
CA LEU A 57 11.83 -13.72 -4.74
C LEU A 57 11.29 -12.79 -3.64
N VAL A 58 12.16 -12.31 -2.75
CA VAL A 58 11.82 -11.30 -1.74
C VAL A 58 11.72 -9.90 -2.35
N GLY A 59 12.46 -9.60 -3.41
CA GLY A 59 12.41 -8.33 -4.12
C GLY A 59 11.15 -8.14 -4.97
N THR A 60 10.56 -9.23 -5.47
CA THR A 60 9.34 -9.23 -6.32
C THR A 60 8.18 -8.45 -5.69
N PRO A 61 7.76 -8.69 -4.43
CA PRO A 61 6.69 -7.91 -3.81
C PRO A 61 7.06 -6.43 -3.60
N VAL A 62 8.34 -6.10 -3.35
CA VAL A 62 8.79 -4.70 -3.22
C VAL A 62 8.71 -3.97 -4.57
N LEU A 63 9.19 -4.62 -5.63
CA LEU A 63 9.12 -4.13 -7.01
C LEU A 63 7.66 -3.98 -7.46
N THR A 64 6.82 -4.99 -7.17
CA THR A 64 5.39 -4.97 -7.48
C THR A 64 4.67 -3.85 -6.70
N GLY A 65 4.97 -3.66 -5.41
CA GLY A 65 4.43 -2.57 -4.61
C GLY A 65 4.83 -1.18 -5.13
N SER A 66 6.07 -1.02 -5.62
CA SER A 66 6.55 0.20 -6.27
C SER A 66 5.79 0.49 -7.58
N LEU A 67 5.60 -0.54 -8.41
CA LEU A 67 4.82 -0.43 -9.65
C LEU A 67 3.36 -0.03 -9.37
N VAL A 68 2.72 -0.68 -8.41
CA VAL A 68 1.33 -0.36 -8.01
C VAL A 68 1.22 1.08 -7.51
N ARG A 69 2.23 1.63 -6.81
CA ARG A 69 2.25 3.05 -6.41
C ARG A 69 2.23 4.00 -7.60
N ILE A 70 2.96 3.70 -8.68
CA ILE A 70 2.95 4.53 -9.90
C ILE A 70 1.55 4.48 -10.54
N VAL A 71 0.98 3.27 -10.69
CA VAL A 71 -0.35 3.09 -11.28
C VAL A 71 -1.41 3.82 -10.46
N LEU A 72 -1.39 3.68 -9.14
CA LEU A 72 -2.30 4.37 -8.21
C LEU A 72 -2.09 5.89 -8.22
N GLY A 73 -0.87 6.39 -8.39
CA GLY A 73 -0.57 7.82 -8.52
C GLY A 73 -1.18 8.42 -9.79
N ILE A 74 -1.07 7.72 -10.92
CA ILE A 74 -1.73 8.12 -12.18
C ILE A 74 -3.25 8.05 -12.04
N TRP A 75 -3.77 6.99 -11.41
CA TRP A 75 -5.20 6.81 -11.18
C TRP A 75 -5.80 7.87 -10.26
N THR A 76 -5.13 8.25 -9.17
CA THR A 76 -5.57 9.34 -8.29
C THR A 76 -5.57 10.69 -9.01
N GLY A 77 -4.65 10.92 -9.96
CA GLY A 77 -4.69 12.07 -10.87
C GLY A 77 -5.92 12.09 -11.79
N ARG A 78 -6.48 10.93 -12.16
CA ARG A 78 -7.62 10.81 -13.09
C ARG A 78 -8.98 10.72 -12.39
N TYR A 79 -9.06 10.04 -11.26
CA TYR A 79 -10.31 9.81 -10.50
C TYR A 79 -10.52 10.80 -9.35
N GLY A 80 -9.52 11.65 -9.05
CA GLY A 80 -9.54 12.53 -7.90
C GLY A 80 -9.32 11.73 -6.62
N GLY A 81 -8.29 12.05 -5.84
CA GLY A 81 -8.04 11.45 -4.52
C GLY A 81 -9.11 11.78 -3.45
N ARG A 82 -10.32 12.12 -3.88
CA ARG A 82 -11.45 12.59 -3.09
C ARG A 82 -12.75 12.05 -3.69
N LEU A 83 -12.94 10.75 -3.60
CA LEU A 83 -14.26 10.21 -3.24
C LEU A 83 -14.34 10.22 -1.72
#